data_AF-A0A6I3QE18-F1
#
_entry.id   AF-A0A6I3QE18-F1
#
_cell.length_a   1.000
_cell.length_b   1.000
_cell.length_c   1.000
_cell.angle_alpha   90.00
_cell.angle_beta   90.00
_cell.angle_gamma   90.00
#
_symmetry.space_group_name_H-M   'P 1'
#
loop_
_entity.id
_entity.type
_entity.pdbx_description
1 polymer ?
#
loop_
_entity_poly.entity_id
_entity_poly.type
_entity_poly.pdbx_seq_one_letter_code
_entity_poly.pdbx_strand_id
1 'polypeptide(L)' 'MQIKKEAPSAVEAAMELTAVMAVSQIAQQEKKPETEVLKSFMNSNTAKMLFDDETKLWHNGPAYVAYEYLKECEKRKIS' A
#
# COMPACT_ATOMS: atom_id res chain seq x y z
N MET A 1 25.50 1.30 -15.90
CA MET A 1 25.23 1.60 -14.48
C MET A 1 24.11 0.68 -14.03
N GLN A 2 24.42 -0.40 -13.31
CA GLN A 2 23.39 -1.25 -12.70
C GLN A 2 22.89 -0.51 -11.46
N ILE A 3 21.66 -0.02 -11.51
CA ILE A 3 20.98 0.49 -10.32
C ILE A 3 20.74 -0.72 -9.43
N LYS A 4 21.49 -0.85 -8.33
CA LYS A 4 21.19 -1.84 -7.31
C LYS A 4 19.85 -1.43 -6.71
N LYS A 5 18.80 -2.21 -6.99
CA LYS A 5 17.51 -2.03 -6.33
C LYS A 5 17.73 -2.35 -4.86
N GLU A 6 17.65 -1.33 -4.00
CA GLU A 6 17.71 -1.54 -2.56
C GLU A 6 16.57 -2.47 -2.13
N ALA A 7 16.80 -3.25 -1.06
CA ALA A 7 15.77 -4.12 -0.53
C ALA A 7 14.59 -3.25 -0.06
N PRO A 8 13.34 -3.68 -0.33
CA PRO A 8 12.17 -2.93 0.12
C PRO A 8 12.21 -2.77 1.64
N SER A 9 11.84 -1.57 2.10
CA SER A 9 11.62 -1.30 3.51
C SER A 9 10.57 -2.25 4.10
N ALA A 10 10.59 -2.44 5.43
CA ALA A 10 9.57 -3.26 6.10
C ALA A 10 8.13 -2.77 5.81
N VAL A 11 7.97 -1.46 5.58
CA VAL A 11 6.69 -0.84 5.23
C VAL A 11 6.27 -1.25 3.82
N GLU A 12 7.14 -1.15 2.83
CA GLU A 12 6.87 -1.60 1.45
C GLU A 12 6.56 -3.10 1.39
N ALA A 13 7.31 -3.93 2.11
CA ALA A 13 7.04 -5.35 2.20
C ALA A 13 5.66 -5.67 2.82
N ALA A 14 5.27 -4.96 3.89
CA ALA A 14 3.96 -5.16 4.51
C ALA A 14 2.80 -4.72 3.60
N MET A 15 3.02 -3.65 2.83
CA MET A 15 2.08 -3.13 1.86
C MET A 15 1.89 -4.10 0.68
N GLU A 16 2.98 -4.58 0.08
CA GLU A 16 2.94 -5.60 -0.97
C GLU A 16 2.23 -6.88 -0.48
N LEU A 17 2.55 -7.33 0.74
CA LEU A 17 1.88 -8.48 1.35
C LEU A 17 0.37 -8.25 1.52
N THR A 18 -0.04 -7.05 1.94
CA THR A 18 -1.45 -6.69 2.09
C THR A 18 -2.18 -6.77 0.75
N ALA A 19 -1.57 -6.27 -0.33
CA ALA A 19 -2.14 -6.37 -1.68
C ALA A 19 -2.24 -7.83 -2.15
N VAL A 20 -1.22 -8.65 -1.90
CA VAL A 20 -1.23 -10.09 -2.23
C VAL A 20 -2.33 -10.81 -1.47
N MET A 21 -2.47 -10.56 -0.16
CA MET A 21 -3.52 -11.17 0.66
C MET A 21 -4.93 -10.80 0.17
N ALA A 22 -5.15 -9.54 -0.21
CA ALA A 22 -6.42 -9.10 -0.79
C ALA A 22 -6.73 -9.84 -2.11
N VAL A 23 -5.73 -9.97 -3.00
CA VAL A 23 -5.86 -10.72 -4.25
C VAL A 23 -6.20 -12.19 -3.98
N SER A 24 -5.51 -12.85 -3.06
CA SER A 24 -5.78 -14.25 -2.69
C SER A 24 -7.20 -14.45 -2.16
N GLN A 25 -7.69 -13.53 -1.31
CA GLN A 25 -9.06 -13.57 -0.78
C GLN A 25 -10.10 -13.43 -1.90
N ILE A 26 -9.92 -12.47 -2.81
CA ILE A 26 -10.81 -12.26 -3.95
C ILE A 26 -10.80 -13.47 -4.89
N ALA A 27 -9.61 -14.01 -5.19
CA ALA A 27 -9.45 -15.19 -6.04
C ALA A 27 -10.17 -16.42 -5.47
N GLN A 28 -10.09 -16.63 -4.16
CA GLN A 28 -10.81 -17.70 -3.48
C GLN A 28 -12.33 -17.49 -3.57
N GLN A 29 -12.82 -16.27 -3.34
CA GLN A 29 -14.24 -15.95 -3.38
C GLN A 29 -14.82 -16.07 -4.80
N GLU A 30 -14.10 -15.59 -5.81
CA GLU A 30 -14.54 -15.62 -7.21
C GLU A 30 -14.24 -16.96 -7.91
N LYS A 31 -13.50 -17.86 -7.27
CA LYS A 31 -12.98 -19.11 -7.85
C LYS A 31 -12.20 -18.87 -9.15
N LYS A 32 -11.37 -17.83 -9.15
CA LYS A 32 -10.52 -17.44 -10.29
C LYS A 32 -9.03 -17.60 -9.97
N PRO A 33 -8.16 -17.70 -10.98
CA PRO A 33 -6.72 -17.67 -10.76
C PRO A 33 -6.27 -16.34 -10.13
N GLU A 34 -5.41 -16.40 -9.12
CA GLU A 34 -4.85 -15.20 -8.47
C GLU A 34 -4.15 -14.27 -9.47
N THR A 35 -3.51 -14.81 -10.51
CA THR A 35 -2.87 -14.01 -11.56
C THR A 35 -3.84 -13.19 -12.40
N GLU A 36 -5.08 -13.68 -12.58
CA GLU A 36 -6.13 -12.95 -13.29
C GLU A 36 -6.69 -11.85 -12.39
N VAL A 37 -6.96 -12.20 -11.13
CA VAL A 37 -7.44 -11.26 -10.11
C VAL A 37 -6.42 -10.15 -9.86
N LEU A 38 -5.12 -10.46 -9.78
CA LEU A 38 -4.05 -9.48 -9.62
C LEU A 38 -4.07 -8.45 -10.75
N LYS A 39 -4.21 -8.90 -12.01
CA LYS A 39 -4.30 -7.99 -13.16
C LYS A 39 -5.51 -7.08 -13.06
N SER A 40 -6.68 -7.62 -12.70
CA SER A 40 -7.89 -6.83 -12.51
C SER A 40 -7.76 -5.84 -11.35
N PHE A 41 -7.23 -6.32 -10.22
CA PHE A 41 -7.00 -5.56 -8.99
C PHE A 41 -6.09 -4.37 -9.25
N MET A 42 -4.93 -4.56 -9.89
CA MET A 42 -3.98 -3.47 -10.20
C MET A 42 -4.57 -2.39 -11.11
N ASN A 43 -5.61 -2.70 -11.89
CA ASN A 43 -6.33 -1.73 -12.73
C ASN A 43 -7.52 -1.07 -12.02
N SER A 44 -7.89 -1.54 -10.83
CA SER A 44 -9.05 -1.06 -10.08
C SER A 44 -8.78 0.28 -9.38
N ASN A 45 -9.86 1.04 -9.11
CA ASN A 45 -9.76 2.23 -8.26
C ASN A 45 -9.31 1.87 -6.83
N THR A 46 -9.57 0.65 -6.36
CA THR A 46 -9.12 0.17 -5.05
C THR A 46 -7.59 0.10 -4.98
N ALA A 47 -6.92 -0.47 -5.99
CA ALA A 47 -5.46 -0.49 -6.02
C ALA A 47 -4.90 0.94 -6.13
N LYS A 48 -5.54 1.83 -6.90
CA LYS A 48 -5.15 3.25 -6.94
C LYS A 48 -5.31 3.96 -5.59
N MET A 49 -6.29 3.59 -4.78
CA MET A 49 -6.40 4.07 -3.40
C MET A 49 -5.27 3.54 -2.49
N LEU A 50 -4.58 2.47 -2.89
CA LEU A 50 -3.41 1.98 -2.17
C LEU A 50 -2.12 2.62 -2.65
N PHE A 51 -2.07 3.34 -3.77
CA PHE A 51 -0.83 3.93 -4.28
C PHE A 51 -1.03 5.41 -4.60
N ASP A 52 -0.33 6.25 -3.86
CA ASP A 52 -0.17 7.67 -4.16
C ASP A 52 0.91 7.84 -5.23
N ASP A 53 0.53 8.37 -6.39
CA ASP A 53 1.43 8.54 -7.52
C ASP A 53 2.45 9.68 -7.33
N GLU A 54 2.17 10.67 -6.47
CA GLU A 54 3.10 11.76 -6.16
C GLU A 54 4.15 11.32 -5.14
N THR A 55 3.71 10.66 -4.06
CA THR A 55 4.62 10.28 -2.96
C THR A 55 5.21 8.88 -3.13
N LYS A 56 4.67 8.07 -4.05
CA LYS A 56 4.95 6.63 -4.21
C LYS A 56 4.68 5.81 -2.94
N LEU A 57 3.97 6.38 -1.98
CA LEU A 57 3.55 5.75 -0.74
C LEU A 57 2.09 5.31 -0.85
N TRP A 58 1.59 4.61 0.16
CA TRP A 58 0.17 4.31 0.23
C TRP A 58 -0.62 5.51 0.77
N HIS A 59 -1.73 5.90 0.11
CA HIS A 59 -2.55 7.04 0.53
C HIS A 59 -2.93 7.01 2.02
N ASN A 60 -3.29 5.83 2.55
CA ASN A 60 -3.56 5.60 3.97
C ASN A 60 -2.57 4.57 4.57
N GLY A 61 -1.33 4.57 4.08
CA GLY A 61 -0.29 3.67 4.55
C GLY A 61 0.25 4.04 5.93
N PRO A 62 1.16 3.23 6.49
CA PRO A 62 1.80 3.49 7.77
C PRO A 62 2.45 4.88 7.87
N ALA A 63 3.00 5.38 6.75
CA ALA A 63 3.59 6.72 6.68
C ALA A 63 2.55 7.84 6.87
N TYR A 64 1.38 7.73 6.24
CA TYR A 64 0.29 8.70 6.40
C TYR A 64 -0.27 8.69 7.83
N VAL A 65 -0.46 7.50 8.40
CA VAL A 65 -0.92 7.36 9.80
C VAL A 65 0.10 7.95 10.78
N ALA A 66 1.40 7.73 10.55
CA ALA A 66 2.46 8.32 11.36
C ALA A 66 2.47 9.85 11.24
N TYR A 67 2.30 10.40 10.02
CA TYR A 67 2.24 11.84 9.78
C TYR A 67 1.09 12.52 10.53
N GLU A 68 -0.14 12.00 10.42
CA GLU A 68 -1.28 12.59 11.13
C GLU A 68 -1.10 12.53 12.66
N TYR A 69 -0.56 11.44 13.21
CA TYR A 69 -0.25 11.37 14.65
C TYR A 69 0.77 12.42 15.10
N LEU A 70 1.84 12.64 14.32
CA LEU A 70 2.85 13.64 14.65
C LEU A 70 2.26 15.06 14.64
N LYS A 71 1.43 15.37 13.64
CA LYS A 71 0.69 16.64 13.53
C LYS A 71 -0.27 16.86 14.70
N GLU A 72 -0.96 15.81 15.17
CA GLU A 72 -1.77 15.88 16.40
C GLU A 72 -0.92 16.19 17.64
N CYS A 73 0.28 15.59 17.74
CA CYS A 73 1.22 15.85 18.83
C CYS A 73 1.72 17.30 18.82
N GLU A 74 2.01 17.86 17.64
CA GLU A 74 2.41 19.26 17.50
C GLU A 74 1.31 20.21 17.93
N LYS A 75 0.06 19.99 17.48
CA LYS A 75 -1.09 20.81 17.91
C LYS A 75 -1.29 20.81 19.42
N ARG A 76 -1.07 19.66 20.08
CA ARG A 76 -1.16 19.54 21.55
C ARG A 76 -0.07 20.28 22.31
N LYS A 77 1.10 20.52 21.71
CA LYS A 77 2.19 21.28 22.35
C LYS A 77 1.97 22.79 22.30
N ILE A 78 1.09 23.27 21.41
CA ILE A 78 0.81 24.68 21.17
C ILE A 78 -0.46 25.13 21.95
N SER A 79 -1.18 24.20 22.58
CA SER A 79 -2.39 24.43 23.37
C SER A 79 -2.14 24.36 24.87
#